data_AF-A0AAV8XMY5-F1
#
_entry.id   AF-A0AAV8XMY5-F1
#
_cell.length_a   1.000
_cell.length_b   1.000
_cell.length_c   1.000
_cell.angle_alpha   90.00
_cell.angle_beta   90.00
_cell.angle_gamma   90.00
#
_symmetry.space_group_name_H-M   'P 1'
#
loop_
_entity.id
_entity.type
_entity.pdbx_description
1 polymer ?
#
loop_
_entity_poly.entity_id
_entity_poly.type
_entity_poly.pdbx_seq_one_letter_code
_entity_poly.pdbx_strand_id
1 'polypeptide(L)'
;MSAVRLARARDEWESAALQNANTKCNGLLPLWGPQVPESAFASCLARHNTYLQESTNHRDIGHSSTIHDLKLLLLRFAQEKSFHEDTGGGGPQSNMHMVPYLIHVALYVINTTRVSKREETSLISYLESTNTEKWVESAYEAEGPLYWATMSVLLHSGQQWQTHRVSHLRRLLVVAQARQVSPSGPVKTISDKEVKEYSVYKPYLVFFGLVDGIYNYFFKNVSGSDEQWPNNLADYIRHNDEALMKSSEKLLTCYTEELLLCTSFSEFCDVAGLLDVITDPETYISDLMNGIS
;
A
#
# COMPACT_ATOMS: atom_id res chain seq x y z
N MET A 1 40.08 -37.02 18.57
CA MET A 1 38.77 -36.56 19.10
C MET A 1 38.52 -35.16 18.58
N SER A 2 37.73 -35.03 17.51
CA SER A 2 37.35 -33.73 16.93
C SER A 2 36.18 -33.16 17.74
N ALA A 3 36.42 -32.04 18.42
CA ALA A 3 35.37 -31.29 19.09
C ALA A 3 34.58 -30.50 18.03
N VAL A 4 33.61 -31.16 17.41
CA VAL A 4 32.56 -30.46 16.68
C VAL A 4 31.72 -29.73 17.72
N ARG A 5 31.99 -28.42 17.90
CA ARG A 5 31.09 -27.52 18.61
C ARG A 5 29.73 -27.61 17.91
N LEU A 6 28.78 -28.31 18.51
CA LEU A 6 27.37 -28.08 18.28
C LEU A 6 27.10 -26.62 18.65
N ALA A 7 27.17 -25.72 17.67
CA ALA A 7 26.47 -24.46 17.79
C ALA A 7 25.00 -24.83 17.97
N ARG A 8 24.46 -24.64 19.17
CA ARG A 8 23.01 -24.65 19.38
C ARG A 8 22.43 -23.75 18.29
N ALA A 9 21.60 -24.32 17.42
CA ALA A 9 20.78 -23.51 16.53
C ALA A 9 20.03 -22.52 17.43
N ARG A 10 20.32 -21.23 17.26
CA ARG A 10 19.61 -20.18 17.99
C ARG A 10 18.16 -20.23 17.53
N ASP A 11 17.24 -20.08 18.48
CA ASP A 11 15.84 -19.93 18.12
C ASP A 11 15.65 -18.67 17.25
N GLU A 12 14.63 -18.67 16.40
CA GLU A 12 14.31 -17.55 15.51
C GLU A 12 14.08 -16.27 16.34
N TRP A 13 13.48 -16.40 17.53
CA TRP A 13 13.28 -15.31 18.47
C TRP A 13 14.58 -14.77 19.08
N GLU A 14 15.53 -15.64 19.44
CA GLU A 14 16.85 -15.21 19.94
C GLU A 14 17.61 -14.45 18.84
N SER A 15 17.52 -14.93 17.61
CA SER A 15 18.15 -14.29 16.45
C SER A 15 17.52 -12.94 16.14
N ALA A 16 16.19 -12.86 16.11
CA ALA A 16 15.45 -11.63 15.88
C ALA A 16 15.71 -10.61 17.00
N ALA A 17 15.69 -11.03 18.28
CA ALA A 17 15.92 -10.14 19.42
C ALA A 17 17.33 -9.55 19.42
N LEU A 18 18.34 -10.29 18.96
CA LEU A 18 19.70 -9.79 18.80
C LEU A 18 19.83 -8.76 17.67
N GLN A 19 19.21 -9.01 16.52
CA GLN A 19 19.26 -8.10 15.37
C GLN A 19 18.41 -6.84 15.61
N ASN A 20 17.35 -6.96 16.41
CA ASN A 20 16.38 -5.90 16.68
C ASN A 20 16.52 -5.34 18.11
N ALA A 21 17.70 -5.44 18.72
CA ALA A 21 17.92 -5.05 20.13
C ALA A 21 17.59 -3.57 20.42
N ASN A 22 17.54 -2.72 19.39
CA ASN A 22 17.20 -1.29 19.50
C ASN A 22 15.75 -0.97 19.10
N THR A 23 14.91 -1.96 18.75
CA THR A 23 13.53 -1.72 18.35
C THR A 23 12.59 -1.77 19.55
N LYS A 24 11.47 -1.04 19.49
CA LYS A 24 10.47 -1.00 20.59
C LYS A 24 9.64 -2.28 20.67
N CYS A 25 9.47 -2.96 19.54
CA CYS A 25 8.82 -4.26 19.42
C CYS A 25 9.54 -5.09 18.35
N ASN A 26 9.45 -6.41 18.47
CA ASN A 26 10.09 -7.36 17.57
C ASN A 26 9.05 -8.43 17.20
N GLY A 27 8.47 -8.31 16.01
CA GLY A 27 7.46 -9.23 15.50
C GLY A 27 8.00 -10.08 14.36
N LEU A 28 7.56 -11.34 14.28
CA LEU A 28 7.79 -12.20 13.13
C LEU A 28 6.54 -12.21 12.27
N LEU A 29 6.63 -11.72 11.03
CA LEU A 29 5.57 -11.82 10.04
C LEU A 29 5.63 -13.22 9.41
N PRO A 30 4.59 -14.07 9.55
CA PRO A 30 4.61 -15.39 8.94
C PRO A 30 4.49 -15.29 7.41
N LEU A 31 5.31 -16.05 6.70
CA LEU A 31 5.25 -16.18 5.24
C LEU A 31 4.61 -17.51 4.86
N TRP A 32 3.63 -17.47 3.95
CA TRP A 32 2.95 -18.68 3.48
C TRP A 32 3.51 -19.13 2.13
N GLY A 33 4.38 -20.14 2.17
CA GLY A 33 4.92 -20.78 0.96
C GLY A 33 4.07 -21.95 0.45
N PRO A 34 4.43 -22.52 -0.71
CA PRO A 34 3.65 -23.59 -1.35
C PRO A 34 3.71 -24.91 -0.57
N GLN A 35 4.83 -25.18 0.09
CA GLN A 35 5.04 -26.40 0.88
C GLN A 35 4.50 -26.32 2.31
N VAL A 36 4.03 -25.14 2.74
CA VAL A 36 3.54 -24.92 4.10
C VAL A 36 2.04 -25.25 4.15
N PRO A 37 1.60 -26.20 4.99
CA PRO A 37 0.18 -26.47 5.19
C PRO A 37 -0.56 -25.24 5.70
N GLU A 38 -1.79 -25.02 5.23
CA GLU A 38 -2.62 -23.88 5.66
C GLU A 38 -2.77 -23.81 7.18
N SER A 39 -2.97 -24.95 7.84
CA SER A 39 -3.10 -25.03 9.30
C SER A 39 -1.86 -24.54 10.05
N ALA A 40 -0.66 -24.79 9.52
CA ALA A 40 0.59 -24.29 10.09
C ALA A 40 0.71 -22.77 9.92
N PHE A 41 0.39 -22.26 8.74
CA PHE A 41 0.36 -20.82 8.49
C PHE A 41 -0.67 -20.11 9.38
N ALA A 42 -1.90 -20.62 9.45
CA ALA A 42 -2.97 -20.09 10.29
C ALA A 42 -2.56 -20.01 11.77
N SER A 43 -1.88 -21.05 12.28
CA SER A 43 -1.35 -21.07 13.64
C SER A 43 -0.27 -20.00 13.87
N CYS A 44 0.65 -19.81 12.92
CA CYS A 44 1.65 -18.76 13.00
C CYS A 44 1.04 -17.35 12.91
N LEU A 45 0.04 -17.15 12.04
CA LEU A 45 -0.67 -15.88 11.92
C LEU A 45 -1.47 -15.55 13.19
N ALA A 46 -2.10 -16.55 13.82
CA ALA A 46 -2.75 -16.36 15.11
C ALA A 46 -1.76 -15.89 16.19
N ARG A 47 -0.57 -16.52 16.26
CA ARG A 47 0.49 -16.09 17.19
C ARG A 47 0.98 -14.66 16.91
N HIS A 48 1.13 -14.31 15.63
CA HIS A 48 1.48 -12.96 15.22
C HIS A 48 0.42 -11.94 15.69
N ASN A 49 -0.86 -12.22 15.49
CA ASN A 49 -1.94 -11.33 15.92
C ASN A 49 -2.01 -11.21 17.46
N THR A 50 -1.81 -12.30 18.21
CA THR A 50 -1.70 -12.25 19.67
C THR A 50 -0.54 -11.37 20.10
N TYR A 51 0.63 -11.50 19.46
CA TYR A 51 1.78 -10.65 19.76
C TYR A 51 1.50 -9.16 19.50
N LEU A 52 0.85 -8.82 18.38
CA LEU A 52 0.44 -7.45 18.09
C LEU A 52 -0.55 -6.92 19.15
N GLN A 53 -1.53 -7.74 19.54
CA GLN A 53 -2.51 -7.37 20.56
C GLN A 53 -1.84 -7.11 21.92
N GLU A 54 -0.91 -7.96 22.35
CA GLU A 54 -0.18 -7.79 23.61
C GLU A 54 0.74 -6.55 23.57
N SER A 55 1.35 -6.28 22.42
CA SER A 55 2.29 -5.17 22.25
C SER A 55 1.59 -3.80 22.13
N THR A 56 0.37 -3.77 21.60
CA THR A 56 -0.34 -2.52 21.27
C THR A 56 -1.60 -2.28 22.10
N ASN A 57 -2.09 -3.30 22.82
CA ASN A 57 -3.42 -3.34 23.44
C ASN A 57 -4.59 -3.19 22.43
N HIS A 58 -4.32 -3.27 21.12
CA HIS A 58 -5.36 -3.25 20.09
C HIS A 58 -5.95 -4.65 19.91
N ARG A 59 -7.26 -4.79 20.06
CA ARG A 59 -7.92 -6.11 20.09
C ARG A 59 -8.37 -6.62 18.73
N ASP A 60 -8.75 -5.72 17.83
CA ASP A 60 -9.42 -6.06 16.58
C ASP A 60 -8.42 -6.10 15.41
N ILE A 61 -7.40 -6.97 15.54
CA ILE A 61 -6.40 -7.19 14.48
C ILE A 61 -7.06 -7.97 13.34
N GLY A 62 -7.50 -7.23 12.32
CA GLY A 62 -8.19 -7.75 11.13
C GLY A 62 -7.52 -7.33 9.83
N HIS A 63 -8.22 -7.51 8.69
CA HIS A 63 -7.70 -7.11 7.38
C HIS A 63 -7.42 -5.61 7.29
N SER A 64 -8.25 -4.76 7.91
CA SER A 64 -8.06 -3.30 7.93
C SER A 64 -6.73 -2.90 8.57
N SER A 65 -6.28 -3.61 9.62
CA SER A 65 -4.97 -3.38 10.25
C SER A 65 -3.82 -3.60 9.25
N THR A 66 -3.81 -4.73 8.55
CA THR A 66 -2.76 -5.02 7.55
C THR A 66 -2.83 -4.08 6.34
N ILE A 67 -4.04 -3.64 5.93
CA ILE A 67 -4.18 -2.62 4.88
C ILE A 67 -3.62 -1.28 5.35
N HIS A 68 -3.82 -0.90 6.61
CA HIS A 68 -3.17 0.28 7.17
C HIS A 68 -1.65 0.14 7.23
N ASP A 69 -1.11 -1.03 7.59
CA ASP A 69 0.35 -1.27 7.57
C ASP A 69 0.92 -1.09 6.16
N LEU A 70 0.27 -1.67 5.14
CA LEU A 70 0.66 -1.49 3.74
C LEU A 70 0.54 -0.02 3.30
N LYS A 71 -0.57 0.64 3.62
CA LYS A 71 -0.79 2.07 3.32
C LYS A 71 0.32 2.92 3.92
N LEU A 72 0.65 2.72 5.19
CA LEU A 72 1.67 3.50 5.90
C LEU A 72 3.07 3.22 5.34
N LEU A 73 3.36 1.97 4.98
CA LEU A 73 4.61 1.60 4.32
C LEU A 73 4.76 2.33 2.98
N LEU A 74 3.75 2.27 2.11
CA LEU A 74 3.77 2.98 0.81
C LEU A 74 3.82 4.50 0.99
N LEU A 75 3.13 5.04 2.00
CA LEU A 75 3.18 6.46 2.33
C LEU A 75 4.57 6.89 2.81
N ARG A 76 5.32 6.01 3.49
CA ARG A 76 6.70 6.26 3.90
C ARG A 76 7.63 6.45 2.71
N PHE A 77 7.53 5.56 1.72
CA PHE A 77 8.22 5.72 0.43
C PHE A 77 7.83 7.02 -0.25
N ALA A 78 6.53 7.28 -0.37
CA ALA A 78 6.00 8.48 -0.99
C ALA A 78 6.47 9.79 -0.35
N GLN A 79 6.65 9.80 0.97
CA GLN A 79 7.13 10.96 1.73
C GLN A 79 8.66 11.04 1.81
N GLU A 80 9.37 10.11 1.17
CA GLU A 80 10.85 10.03 1.17
C GLU A 80 11.42 10.00 2.60
N LYS A 81 10.67 9.44 3.55
CA LYS A 81 11.07 9.38 4.97
C LYS A 81 11.92 8.14 5.24
N SER A 82 12.92 8.29 6.11
CA SER A 82 13.75 7.17 6.54
C SER A 82 12.91 6.08 7.20
N PHE A 83 13.08 4.81 6.81
CA PHE A 83 12.38 3.69 7.46
C PHE A 83 12.81 3.49 8.91
N HIS A 84 14.01 3.94 9.26
CA HIS A 84 14.59 3.79 10.60
C HIS A 84 13.78 4.51 11.69
N GLU A 85 13.09 5.63 11.39
CA GLU A 85 12.40 6.40 12.43
C GLU A 85 11.19 5.64 13.03
N ASP A 86 10.57 4.74 12.26
CA ASP A 86 9.41 3.97 12.71
C ASP A 86 9.82 2.59 13.24
N THR A 87 10.61 1.85 12.46
CA THR A 87 10.90 0.42 12.73
C THR A 87 12.26 0.20 13.39
N GLY A 88 13.11 1.24 13.50
CA GLY A 88 14.46 1.13 14.05
C GLY A 88 15.45 0.42 13.13
N GLY A 89 15.11 0.17 11.87
CA GLY A 89 15.99 -0.50 10.91
C GLY A 89 15.37 -0.73 9.52
N GLY A 90 16.11 -1.43 8.66
CA GLY A 90 15.68 -1.73 7.28
C GLY A 90 15.92 -0.57 6.30
N GLY A 91 16.34 -0.93 5.08
CA GLY A 91 16.50 0.02 3.98
C GLY A 91 15.28 0.03 3.05
N PRO A 92 15.26 0.92 2.04
CA PRO A 92 14.21 0.92 1.02
C PRO A 92 14.02 -0.45 0.36
N GLN A 93 15.10 -1.17 0.06
CA GLN A 93 15.04 -2.49 -0.57
C GLN A 93 14.33 -3.54 0.31
N SER A 94 14.73 -3.68 1.57
CA SER A 94 14.11 -4.66 2.48
C SER A 94 12.63 -4.36 2.70
N ASN A 95 12.27 -3.08 2.74
CA ASN A 95 10.88 -2.64 2.90
C ASN A 95 10.04 -2.90 1.63
N MET A 96 10.62 -2.70 0.43
CA MET A 96 9.94 -3.04 -0.83
C MET A 96 9.70 -4.55 -0.96
N HIS A 97 10.66 -5.37 -0.53
CA HIS A 97 10.50 -6.84 -0.47
C HIS A 97 9.34 -7.26 0.45
N MET A 98 8.96 -6.45 1.44
CA MET A 98 7.88 -6.79 2.38
C MET A 98 6.46 -6.61 1.79
N VAL A 99 6.32 -5.73 0.80
CA VAL A 99 5.04 -5.36 0.17
C VAL A 99 4.20 -6.58 -0.29
N PRO A 100 4.72 -7.54 -1.08
CA PRO A 100 3.90 -8.67 -1.54
C PRO A 100 3.41 -9.55 -0.38
N TYR A 101 4.17 -9.65 0.71
CA TYR A 101 3.80 -10.49 1.85
C TYR A 101 2.75 -9.83 2.75
N LEU A 102 2.78 -8.50 2.89
CA LEU A 102 1.68 -7.77 3.52
C LEU A 102 0.36 -7.94 2.74
N ILE A 103 0.44 -7.85 1.41
CA ILE A 103 -0.69 -8.12 0.52
C ILE A 103 -1.21 -9.55 0.76
N HIS A 104 -0.32 -10.54 0.83
CA HIS A 104 -0.70 -11.94 1.04
C HIS A 104 -1.39 -12.19 2.38
N VAL A 105 -0.89 -11.59 3.47
CA VAL A 105 -1.52 -11.69 4.80
C VAL A 105 -2.91 -11.05 4.80
N ALA A 106 -3.06 -9.87 4.20
CA ALA A 106 -4.35 -9.20 4.11
C ALA A 106 -5.35 -10.04 3.28
N LEU A 107 -4.91 -10.60 2.16
CA LEU A 107 -5.74 -11.48 1.31
C LEU A 107 -6.17 -12.75 2.05
N TYR A 108 -5.29 -13.37 2.84
CA TYR A 108 -5.65 -14.53 3.63
C TYR A 108 -6.80 -14.22 4.60
N VAL A 109 -6.70 -13.09 5.32
CA VAL A 109 -7.76 -12.66 6.25
C VAL A 109 -9.05 -12.34 5.48
N ILE A 110 -8.96 -11.62 4.35
CA ILE A 110 -10.12 -11.29 3.51
C ILE A 110 -10.84 -12.54 3.00
N ASN A 111 -10.09 -13.51 2.48
CA ASN A 111 -10.62 -14.74 1.89
C ASN A 111 -11.23 -15.67 2.96
N THR A 112 -10.56 -15.83 4.11
CA THR A 112 -11.05 -16.70 5.20
C THR A 112 -12.26 -16.11 5.94
N THR A 113 -12.30 -14.79 6.11
CA THR A 113 -13.45 -14.08 6.73
C THR A 113 -14.56 -13.74 5.74
N ARG A 114 -14.34 -13.99 4.43
CA ARG A 114 -15.31 -13.79 3.35
C ARG A 114 -15.87 -12.37 3.27
N VAL A 115 -15.03 -11.38 3.56
CA VAL A 115 -15.42 -9.95 3.56
C VAL A 115 -15.21 -9.26 2.21
N SER A 116 -14.55 -9.90 1.24
CA SER A 116 -14.18 -9.30 -0.06
C SER A 116 -15.33 -8.54 -0.72
N LYS A 117 -16.49 -9.18 -0.89
CA LYS A 117 -17.67 -8.58 -1.55
C LYS A 117 -18.22 -7.35 -0.81
N ARG A 118 -18.16 -7.34 0.52
CA ARG A 118 -18.57 -6.19 1.33
C ARG A 118 -17.63 -5.03 1.10
N GLU A 119 -16.32 -5.27 1.21
CA GLU A 119 -15.29 -4.25 1.01
C GLU A 119 -15.27 -3.72 -0.42
N GLU A 120 -15.51 -4.58 -1.42
CA GLU A 120 -15.63 -4.20 -2.83
C GLU A 120 -16.83 -3.28 -3.05
N THR A 121 -17.99 -3.59 -2.44
CA THR A 121 -19.16 -2.70 -2.50
C THR A 121 -18.85 -1.32 -1.92
N SER A 122 -18.12 -1.26 -0.80
CA SER A 122 -17.67 -0.01 -0.20
C SER A 122 -16.66 0.75 -1.06
N LEU A 123 -15.70 0.05 -1.67
CA LEU A 123 -14.71 0.62 -2.57
C LEU A 123 -15.37 1.22 -3.82
N ILE A 124 -16.31 0.50 -4.45
CA ILE A 124 -17.08 1.01 -5.60
C ILE A 124 -17.92 2.22 -5.19
N SER A 125 -18.61 2.17 -4.04
CA SER A 125 -19.36 3.33 -3.53
C SER A 125 -18.47 4.56 -3.30
N TYR A 126 -17.24 4.37 -2.83
CA TYR A 126 -16.25 5.44 -2.72
C TYR A 126 -15.85 6.00 -4.09
N LEU A 127 -15.58 5.13 -5.08
CA LEU A 127 -15.13 5.51 -6.43
C LEU A 127 -16.21 6.23 -7.23
N GLU A 128 -17.46 5.81 -7.12
CA GLU A 128 -18.61 6.37 -7.84
C GLU A 128 -19.20 7.61 -7.15
N SER A 129 -18.77 7.92 -5.91
CA SER A 129 -19.28 9.08 -5.20
C SER A 129 -18.93 10.39 -5.92
N THR A 130 -19.96 11.16 -6.30
CA THR A 130 -19.83 12.48 -6.94
C THR A 130 -19.97 13.64 -5.95
N ASN A 131 -20.20 13.36 -4.67
CA ASN A 131 -20.35 14.38 -3.64
C ASN A 131 -18.97 14.95 -3.25
N THR A 132 -18.61 16.09 -3.83
CA THR A 132 -17.32 16.76 -3.65
C THR A 132 -17.04 17.22 -2.22
N GLU A 133 -18.05 17.56 -1.40
CA GLU A 133 -17.86 17.85 0.03
C GLU A 133 -17.33 16.61 0.76
N LYS A 134 -17.91 15.43 0.47
CA LYS A 134 -17.42 14.17 1.03
C LYS A 134 -16.00 13.84 0.55
N TRP A 135 -15.59 14.31 -0.63
CA TRP A 135 -14.20 14.12 -1.09
C TRP A 135 -13.24 14.87 -0.17
N VAL A 136 -13.57 16.12 0.16
CA VAL A 136 -12.77 16.97 1.05
C VAL A 136 -12.77 16.42 2.48
N GLU A 137 -13.92 16.02 3.02
CA GLU A 137 -14.02 15.43 4.37
C GLU A 137 -13.15 14.16 4.47
N SER A 138 -13.25 13.27 3.47
CA SER A 138 -12.49 12.01 3.43
C SER A 138 -10.97 12.19 3.37
N ALA A 139 -10.47 13.37 3.01
CA ALA A 139 -9.04 13.65 2.98
C ALA A 139 -8.35 13.54 4.35
N TYR A 140 -9.12 13.61 5.44
CA TYR A 140 -8.61 13.58 6.81
C TYR A 140 -8.92 12.27 7.54
N GLU A 141 -9.69 11.37 6.92
CA GLU A 141 -10.10 10.11 7.52
C GLU A 141 -8.95 9.07 7.46
N ALA A 142 -8.90 8.20 8.47
CA ALA A 142 -7.96 7.08 8.49
C ALA A 142 -8.22 6.09 7.34
N GLU A 143 -9.51 5.86 7.04
CA GLU A 143 -10.03 5.08 5.91
C GLU A 143 -10.45 5.97 4.73
N GLY A 144 -9.67 7.02 4.46
CA GLY A 144 -9.84 7.93 3.33
C GLY A 144 -9.21 7.45 2.01
N PRO A 145 -8.95 8.35 1.04
CA PRO A 145 -8.46 8.00 -0.31
C PRO A 145 -7.20 7.13 -0.36
N LEU A 146 -6.24 7.35 0.55
CA LEU A 146 -5.02 6.52 0.65
C LEU A 146 -5.33 5.07 1.04
N TYR A 147 -6.32 4.87 1.94
CA TYR A 147 -6.77 3.54 2.33
C TYR A 147 -7.49 2.85 1.18
N TRP A 148 -8.41 3.53 0.49
CA TRP A 148 -9.14 2.93 -0.62
C TRP A 148 -8.26 2.61 -1.83
N ALA A 149 -7.25 3.43 -2.12
CA ALA A 149 -6.24 3.09 -3.12
C ALA A 149 -5.45 1.82 -2.73
N THR A 150 -5.13 1.65 -1.44
CA THR A 150 -4.48 0.44 -0.93
C THR A 150 -5.42 -0.77 -0.96
N MET A 151 -6.69 -0.61 -0.60
CA MET A 151 -7.71 -1.66 -0.67
C MET A 151 -7.90 -2.14 -2.11
N SER A 152 -7.84 -1.24 -3.10
CA SER A 152 -7.94 -1.61 -4.53
C SER A 152 -6.92 -2.66 -4.91
N VAL A 153 -5.67 -2.57 -4.41
CA VAL A 153 -4.60 -3.57 -4.66
C VAL A 153 -5.07 -5.00 -4.35
N LEU A 154 -5.91 -5.16 -3.32
CA LEU A 154 -6.37 -6.47 -2.86
C LEU A 154 -7.62 -6.95 -3.60
N LEU A 155 -8.48 -6.03 -4.04
CA LEU A 155 -9.84 -6.36 -4.51
C LEU A 155 -10.03 -6.19 -6.01
N HIS A 156 -9.32 -5.27 -6.65
CA HIS A 156 -9.44 -5.01 -8.08
C HIS A 156 -8.32 -5.68 -8.86
N SER A 157 -8.68 -6.36 -9.96
CA SER A 157 -7.75 -6.85 -10.95
C SER A 157 -6.99 -5.72 -11.65
N GLY A 158 -5.95 -6.07 -12.40
CA GLY A 158 -5.23 -5.10 -13.23
C GLY A 158 -6.16 -4.34 -14.19
N GLN A 159 -7.18 -5.01 -14.74
CA GLN A 159 -8.16 -4.38 -15.63
C GLN A 159 -9.06 -3.39 -14.87
N GLN A 160 -9.60 -3.81 -13.73
CA GLN A 160 -10.43 -2.94 -12.88
C GLN A 160 -9.64 -1.73 -12.37
N TRP A 161 -8.36 -1.92 -12.01
CA TRP A 161 -7.46 -0.83 -11.67
C TRP A 161 -7.33 0.16 -12.83
N GLN A 162 -7.05 -0.30 -14.05
CA GLN A 162 -6.96 0.59 -15.21
C GLN A 162 -8.25 1.41 -15.44
N THR A 163 -9.42 0.82 -15.19
CA THR A 163 -10.71 1.52 -15.25
C THR A 163 -10.86 2.59 -14.17
N HIS A 164 -10.35 2.36 -12.96
CA HIS A 164 -10.62 3.22 -11.79
C HIS A 164 -9.45 4.10 -11.33
N ARG A 165 -8.23 3.91 -11.86
CA ARG A 165 -7.01 4.57 -11.39
C ARG A 165 -7.12 6.11 -11.44
N VAL A 166 -7.74 6.67 -12.47
CA VAL A 166 -7.94 8.13 -12.58
C VAL A 166 -8.86 8.66 -11.47
N SER A 167 -9.86 7.90 -11.05
CA SER A 167 -10.71 8.27 -9.90
C SER A 167 -9.90 8.31 -8.61
N HIS A 168 -9.02 7.32 -8.36
CA HIS A 168 -8.10 7.39 -7.22
C HIS A 168 -7.16 8.58 -7.30
N LEU A 169 -6.56 8.85 -8.46
CA LEU A 169 -5.65 9.98 -8.67
C LEU A 169 -6.32 11.32 -8.34
N ARG A 170 -7.54 11.55 -8.82
CA ARG A 170 -8.31 12.76 -8.51
C ARG A 170 -8.51 12.92 -7.00
N ARG A 171 -8.88 11.86 -6.29
CA ARG A 171 -9.07 11.91 -4.84
C ARG A 171 -7.76 12.22 -4.13
N LEU A 172 -6.65 11.62 -4.55
CA LEU A 172 -5.33 11.87 -3.99
C LEU A 172 -4.84 13.32 -4.19
N LEU A 173 -5.11 13.92 -5.35
CA LEU A 173 -4.86 15.35 -5.61
C LEU A 173 -5.69 16.25 -4.68
N VAL A 174 -6.95 15.89 -4.43
CA VAL A 174 -7.79 16.61 -3.45
C VAL A 174 -7.24 16.46 -2.03
N VAL A 175 -6.74 15.28 -1.65
CA VAL A 175 -6.07 15.10 -0.34
C VAL A 175 -4.88 16.05 -0.20
N ALA A 176 -4.05 16.14 -1.24
CA ALA A 176 -2.90 17.03 -1.24
C ALA A 176 -3.30 18.50 -1.05
N GLN A 177 -4.27 18.98 -1.85
CA GLN A 177 -4.76 20.36 -1.76
C GLN A 177 -5.36 20.65 -0.39
N ALA A 178 -6.33 19.84 0.05
CA ALA A 178 -7.07 20.06 1.28
C ALA A 178 -6.13 20.17 2.48
N ARG A 179 -5.20 19.21 2.63
CA ARG A 179 -4.25 19.20 3.74
C ARG A 179 -3.25 20.35 3.70
N GLN A 180 -2.91 20.84 2.50
CA GLN A 180 -2.01 21.98 2.35
C GLN A 180 -2.68 23.30 2.76
N VAL A 181 -3.92 23.53 2.31
CA VAL A 181 -4.62 24.81 2.54
C VAL A 181 -5.39 24.82 3.87
N SER A 182 -5.63 23.67 4.46
CA SER A 182 -6.31 23.48 5.75
C SER A 182 -5.55 22.49 6.64
N PRO A 183 -4.36 22.87 7.16
CA PRO A 183 -3.53 22.00 8.00
C PRO A 183 -4.11 21.81 9.41
N SER A 184 -5.02 22.69 9.85
CA SER A 184 -5.59 22.69 11.21
C SER A 184 -6.58 21.56 11.48
N GLY A 185 -7.00 20.82 10.45
CA GLY A 185 -7.91 19.68 10.59
C GLY A 185 -8.94 19.59 9.47
N PRO A 186 -9.95 18.71 9.65
CA PRO A 186 -10.97 18.46 8.64
C PRO A 186 -11.79 19.70 8.28
N VAL A 187 -12.04 19.88 6.98
CA VAL A 187 -12.88 20.92 6.41
C VAL A 187 -13.89 20.30 5.44
N LYS A 188 -14.99 21.01 5.17
CA LYS A 188 -16.02 20.56 4.22
C LYS A 188 -15.81 21.06 2.80
N THR A 189 -15.11 22.19 2.68
CA THR A 189 -14.88 22.89 1.41
C THR A 189 -13.46 23.42 1.33
N ILE A 190 -12.95 23.54 0.11
CA ILE A 190 -11.63 24.09 -0.18
C ILE A 190 -11.82 25.54 -0.67
N SER A 191 -11.51 26.51 0.19
CA SER A 191 -11.59 27.93 -0.16
C SER A 191 -10.48 28.37 -1.11
N ASP A 192 -9.26 27.87 -0.90
CA ASP A 192 -8.10 28.14 -1.73
C ASP A 192 -7.91 27.06 -2.81
N LYS A 193 -8.40 27.38 -4.01
CA LYS A 193 -8.39 26.51 -5.20
C LYS A 193 -7.18 26.75 -6.10
N GLU A 194 -6.26 27.63 -5.72
CA GLU A 194 -5.06 27.90 -6.49
C GLU A 194 -4.14 26.67 -6.44
N VAL A 195 -3.67 26.25 -7.62
CA VAL A 195 -2.73 25.13 -7.75
C VAL A 195 -1.44 25.46 -7.00
N LYS A 196 -0.95 24.51 -6.21
CA LYS A 196 0.25 24.68 -5.40
C LYS A 196 1.49 24.14 -6.11
N GLU A 197 2.66 24.35 -5.50
CA GLU A 197 3.92 23.79 -5.98
C GLU A 197 3.84 22.27 -6.12
N TYR A 198 4.53 21.70 -7.11
CA TYR A 198 4.54 20.24 -7.37
C TYR A 198 4.89 19.43 -6.12
N SER A 199 5.78 19.94 -5.26
CA SER A 199 6.19 19.29 -4.01
C SER A 199 5.02 19.02 -3.05
N VAL A 200 3.92 19.76 -3.14
CA VAL A 200 2.69 19.52 -2.35
C VAL A 200 1.99 18.24 -2.81
N TYR A 201 1.93 18.01 -4.13
CA TYR A 201 1.26 16.86 -4.72
C TYR A 201 2.18 15.63 -4.80
N LYS A 202 3.50 15.83 -4.91
CA LYS A 202 4.51 14.78 -5.12
C LYS A 202 4.30 13.55 -4.23
N PRO A 203 4.11 13.64 -2.90
CA PRO A 203 3.92 12.44 -2.09
C PRO A 203 2.69 11.62 -2.49
N TYR A 204 1.59 12.27 -2.85
CA TYR A 204 0.35 11.59 -3.24
C TYR A 204 0.45 11.00 -4.66
N LEU A 205 1.18 11.66 -5.55
CA LEU A 205 1.50 11.16 -6.89
C LEU A 205 2.45 9.95 -6.83
N VAL A 206 3.50 10.02 -6.03
CA VAL A 206 4.42 8.90 -5.82
C VAL A 206 3.69 7.73 -5.15
N PHE A 207 2.80 7.99 -4.19
CA PHE A 207 1.94 6.95 -3.62
C PHE A 207 1.08 6.26 -4.69
N PHE A 208 0.44 7.04 -5.57
CA PHE A 208 -0.29 6.51 -6.72
C PHE A 208 0.61 5.67 -7.64
N GLY A 209 1.79 6.17 -7.98
CA GLY A 209 2.75 5.48 -8.84
C GLY A 209 3.26 4.16 -8.24
N LEU A 210 3.41 4.09 -6.91
CA LEU A 210 3.72 2.83 -6.22
C LEU A 210 2.56 1.84 -6.32
N VAL A 211 1.32 2.29 -6.13
CA VAL A 211 0.12 1.43 -6.30
C VAL A 211 0.03 0.91 -7.74
N ASP A 212 0.15 1.79 -8.74
CA ASP A 212 0.16 1.42 -10.16
C ASP A 212 1.32 0.47 -10.48
N GLY A 213 2.50 0.74 -9.91
CA GLY A 213 3.68 -0.11 -10.01
C GLY A 213 3.47 -1.52 -9.43
N ILE A 214 2.72 -1.68 -8.34
CA ILE A 214 2.37 -3.03 -7.83
C ILE A 214 1.61 -3.83 -8.90
N TYR A 215 0.66 -3.21 -9.61
CA TYR A 215 -0.03 -3.87 -10.72
C TYR A 215 0.93 -4.24 -11.86
N ASN A 216 1.79 -3.30 -12.27
CA ASN A 216 2.66 -3.47 -13.43
C ASN A 216 3.85 -4.43 -13.20
N TYR A 217 4.35 -4.52 -11.96
CA TYR A 217 5.52 -5.32 -11.63
C TYR A 217 5.17 -6.60 -10.87
N PHE A 218 4.27 -6.54 -9.87
CA PHE A 218 4.00 -7.71 -9.03
C PHE A 218 2.91 -8.57 -9.66
N PHE A 219 1.85 -7.93 -10.14
CA PHE A 219 0.65 -8.63 -10.58
C PHE A 219 0.61 -8.92 -12.08
N LYS A 220 1.67 -8.57 -12.81
CA LYS A 220 1.79 -8.69 -14.27
C LYS A 220 1.37 -10.07 -14.82
N ASN A 221 1.65 -11.13 -14.07
CA ASN A 221 1.41 -12.51 -14.50
C ASN A 221 0.25 -13.18 -13.73
N VAL A 222 -0.53 -12.41 -12.96
CA VAL A 222 -1.72 -12.94 -12.29
C VAL A 222 -2.83 -13.09 -13.33
N SER A 223 -3.40 -14.29 -13.42
CA SER A 223 -4.47 -14.62 -14.37
C SER A 223 -5.72 -15.12 -13.65
N GLY A 224 -6.89 -14.96 -14.26
CA GLY A 224 -8.17 -15.45 -13.76
C GLY A 224 -9.28 -14.43 -13.94
N SER A 225 -10.49 -14.76 -13.49
CA SER A 225 -11.61 -13.80 -13.52
C SER A 225 -11.51 -12.78 -12.39
N ASP A 226 -12.05 -11.58 -12.64
CA ASP A 226 -12.12 -10.49 -11.66
C ASP A 226 -12.86 -10.93 -10.38
N GLU A 227 -13.93 -11.72 -10.51
CA GLU A 227 -14.74 -12.24 -9.39
C GLU A 227 -13.93 -13.11 -8.41
N GLN A 228 -12.83 -13.71 -8.87
CA GLN A 228 -11.94 -14.55 -8.07
C GLN A 228 -10.61 -13.87 -7.76
N TRP A 229 -10.46 -12.59 -8.09
CA TRP A 229 -9.21 -11.86 -7.99
C TRP A 229 -8.49 -12.02 -6.64
N PRO A 230 -9.14 -11.83 -5.47
CA PRO A 230 -8.46 -11.98 -4.18
C PRO A 230 -7.89 -13.40 -3.94
N ASN A 231 -8.55 -14.44 -4.46
CA ASN A 231 -8.07 -15.82 -4.34
C ASN A 231 -6.92 -16.09 -5.32
N ASN A 232 -7.07 -15.66 -6.58
CA ASN A 232 -6.06 -15.84 -7.62
C ASN A 232 -4.76 -15.11 -7.26
N LEU A 233 -4.87 -13.91 -6.71
CA LEU A 233 -3.74 -13.11 -6.28
C LEU A 233 -3.02 -13.75 -5.07
N ALA A 234 -3.76 -14.25 -4.09
CA ALA A 234 -3.17 -14.95 -2.94
C ALA A 234 -2.41 -16.21 -3.39
N ASP A 235 -3.02 -17.01 -4.27
CA ASP A 235 -2.39 -18.22 -4.81
C ASP A 235 -1.14 -17.89 -5.64
N TYR A 236 -1.21 -16.85 -6.47
CA TYR A 236 -0.04 -16.38 -7.21
C TYR A 236 1.09 -15.97 -6.26
N ILE A 237 0.81 -15.16 -5.23
CA ILE A 237 1.85 -14.70 -4.30
C ILE A 237 2.50 -15.89 -3.57
N ARG A 238 1.69 -16.85 -3.14
CA ARG A 238 2.15 -18.08 -2.48
C ARG A 238 3.15 -18.88 -3.31
N HIS A 239 3.03 -18.87 -4.63
CA HIS A 239 3.81 -19.73 -5.52
C HIS A 239 4.94 -19.02 -6.29
N ASN A 240 5.09 -17.70 -6.15
CA ASN A 240 5.98 -16.90 -7.00
C ASN A 240 7.00 -16.04 -6.23
N ASP A 241 7.46 -16.50 -5.07
CA ASP A 241 8.40 -15.81 -4.17
C ASP A 241 9.61 -15.19 -4.89
N GLU A 242 10.40 -16.00 -5.60
CA GLU A 242 11.61 -15.53 -6.30
C GLU A 242 11.28 -14.47 -7.38
N ALA A 243 10.15 -14.63 -8.07
CA ALA A 243 9.72 -13.67 -9.08
C ALA A 243 9.29 -12.35 -8.44
N LEU A 244 8.60 -12.38 -7.29
CA LEU A 244 8.18 -11.20 -6.55
C LEU A 244 9.36 -10.44 -5.94
N MET A 245 10.40 -11.13 -5.50
CA MET A 245 11.65 -10.49 -5.06
C MET A 245 12.29 -9.68 -6.21
N LYS A 246 12.40 -10.29 -7.40
CA LYS A 246 12.90 -9.58 -8.60
C LYS A 246 11.97 -8.45 -9.03
N SER A 247 10.65 -8.61 -8.92
CA SER A 247 9.69 -7.55 -9.22
C SER A 247 9.77 -6.40 -8.22
N SER A 248 10.07 -6.68 -6.96
CA SER A 248 10.28 -5.67 -5.92
C SER A 248 11.51 -4.81 -6.20
N GLU A 249 12.61 -5.41 -6.68
CA GLU A 249 13.77 -4.66 -7.15
C GLU A 249 13.42 -3.75 -8.33
N LYS A 250 12.66 -4.24 -9.30
CA LYS A 250 12.21 -3.42 -10.45
C LYS A 250 11.30 -2.27 -10.04
N LEU A 251 10.35 -2.51 -9.13
CA LEU A 251 9.49 -1.45 -8.61
C LEU A 251 10.31 -0.41 -7.83
N LEU A 252 11.32 -0.84 -7.06
CA LEU A 252 12.22 0.09 -6.38
C LEU A 252 13.05 0.93 -7.36
N THR A 253 13.54 0.32 -8.45
CA THR A 253 14.21 1.04 -9.54
C THR A 253 13.28 2.08 -10.16
N CYS A 254 12.07 1.70 -10.59
CA CYS A 254 11.09 2.65 -11.14
C CYS A 254 10.76 3.78 -10.14
N TYR A 255 10.60 3.46 -8.85
CA TYR A 255 10.40 4.46 -7.82
C TYR A 255 11.56 5.45 -7.73
N THR A 256 12.80 4.97 -7.67
CA THR A 256 13.98 5.82 -7.46
C THR A 256 14.45 6.57 -8.71
N GLU A 257 14.39 5.92 -9.87
CA GLU A 257 14.95 6.41 -11.13
C GLU A 257 13.92 7.08 -12.04
N GLU A 258 12.62 6.97 -11.74
CA GLU A 258 11.56 7.59 -12.55
C GLU A 258 10.63 8.45 -11.68
N LEU A 259 9.90 7.83 -10.74
CA LEU A 259 8.86 8.53 -9.97
C LEU A 259 9.41 9.68 -9.11
N LEU A 260 10.53 9.47 -8.42
CA LEU A 260 11.13 10.49 -7.56
C LEU A 260 11.77 11.65 -8.33
N LEU A 261 12.15 11.42 -9.59
CA LEU A 261 12.82 12.40 -10.44
C LEU A 261 11.85 13.36 -11.13
N CYS A 262 10.54 13.06 -11.12
CA CYS A 262 9.52 13.95 -11.63
C CYS A 262 9.54 15.29 -10.88
N THR A 263 9.44 16.39 -11.62
CA THR A 263 9.44 17.77 -11.12
C THR A 263 8.14 18.52 -11.43
N SER A 264 7.27 17.94 -12.25
CA SER A 264 5.97 18.50 -12.61
C SER A 264 4.89 17.40 -12.72
N PHE A 265 3.62 17.81 -12.71
CA PHE A 265 2.51 16.89 -12.92
C PHE A 265 2.51 16.30 -14.34
N SER A 266 2.91 17.09 -15.34
CA SER A 266 3.05 16.64 -16.73
C SER A 266 4.10 15.54 -16.90
N GLU A 267 5.28 15.71 -16.29
CA GLU A 267 6.32 14.66 -16.25
C GLU A 267 5.83 13.39 -15.54
N PHE A 268 5.11 13.56 -14.42
CA PHE A 268 4.51 12.42 -13.72
C PHE A 268 3.48 11.69 -14.59
N CYS A 269 2.62 12.42 -15.32
CA CYS A 269 1.65 11.81 -16.22
C CYS A 269 2.30 11.02 -17.36
N ASP A 270 3.46 11.46 -17.86
CA ASP A 270 4.24 10.71 -18.84
C ASP A 270 4.77 9.40 -18.23
N VAL A 271 5.50 9.50 -17.10
CA VAL A 271 6.08 8.34 -16.40
C VAL A 271 5.02 7.33 -15.96
N ALA A 272 3.88 7.79 -15.44
CA ALA A 272 2.78 6.94 -14.99
C ALA A 272 1.89 6.41 -16.13
N GLY A 273 2.20 6.74 -17.39
CA GLY A 273 1.43 6.32 -18.56
C GLY A 273 -0.03 6.79 -18.50
N LEU A 274 -0.23 8.07 -18.18
CA LEU A 274 -1.54 8.71 -18.04
C LEU A 274 -1.87 9.67 -19.19
N LEU A 275 -0.96 9.93 -20.13
CA LEU A 275 -1.17 10.88 -21.23
C LEU A 275 -2.26 10.46 -22.22
N ASP A 276 -2.64 9.18 -22.24
CA ASP A 276 -3.75 8.66 -23.03
C ASP A 276 -5.12 9.02 -22.42
N VAL A 277 -5.18 9.19 -21.09
CA VAL A 277 -6.42 9.49 -20.33
C VAL A 277 -6.48 10.94 -19.81
N ILE A 278 -5.33 11.58 -19.61
CA ILE A 278 -5.18 12.99 -19.20
C ILE A 278 -4.54 13.74 -20.36
N THR A 279 -5.37 14.32 -21.22
CA THR A 279 -4.94 14.96 -22.46
C THR A 279 -4.35 16.36 -22.26
N ASP A 280 -4.66 17.02 -21.15
CA ASP A 280 -4.13 18.34 -20.81
C ASP A 280 -3.61 18.36 -19.36
N PRO A 281 -2.40 17.80 -19.12
CA PRO A 281 -1.84 17.75 -17.76
C PRO A 281 -1.61 19.14 -17.15
N GLU A 282 -1.34 20.16 -17.95
CA GLU A 282 -1.03 21.53 -17.48
C GLU A 282 -2.22 22.17 -16.75
N THR A 283 -3.45 21.95 -17.23
CA THR A 283 -4.66 22.51 -16.61
C THR A 283 -5.40 21.53 -15.70
N TYR A 284 -4.99 20.25 -15.69
CA TYR A 284 -5.75 19.18 -15.03
C TYR A 284 -6.03 19.45 -13.55
N ILE A 285 -5.01 19.87 -12.78
CA ILE A 285 -5.16 20.12 -11.35
C ILE A 285 -6.06 21.34 -11.12
N SER A 286 -5.90 22.42 -11.90
CA SER A 286 -6.76 23.60 -11.77
C SER A 286 -8.23 23.27 -12.09
N ASP A 287 -8.48 22.51 -13.14
CA ASP A 287 -9.82 22.11 -13.55
C ASP A 287 -10.47 21.22 -12.48
N LEU A 288 -9.69 20.31 -11.90
CA LEU A 288 -10.12 19.50 -10.78
C LEU A 288 -10.50 20.37 -9.57
N MET A 289 -9.63 21.28 -9.12
CA MET A 289 -9.89 22.12 -7.95
C MET A 289 -11.08 23.06 -8.16
N ASN A 290 -11.27 23.56 -9.38
CA ASN A 290 -12.44 24.37 -9.73
C ASN A 290 -13.75 23.59 -9.58
N GLY A 291 -13.73 22.28 -9.85
CA GLY A 291 -14.87 21.38 -9.69
C GLY A 291 -15.15 20.89 -8.27
N ILE A 292 -14.26 21.14 -7.30
CA ILE A 292 -14.46 20.77 -5.89
C ILE A 292 -15.20 21.87 -5.12
N SER A 293 -16.02 21.49 -4.13
CA SER A 293 -16.73 22.42 -3.25
C SER A 293 -15.80 23.19 -2.32
#